data_AF-A0A7V9ZQU8-F1
#
_entry.id   AF-A0A7V9ZQU8-F1
#
_cell.length_a   1.000
_cell.length_b   1.000
_cell.length_c   1.000
_cell.angle_alpha   90.00
_cell.angle_beta   90.00
_cell.angle_gamma   90.00
#
_symmetry.space_group_name_H-M   'P 1'
#
loop_
_entity.id
_entity.type
_entity.pdbx_description
1 polymer ?
#
loop_
_entity_poly.entity_id
_entity_poly.type
_entity_poly.pdbx_seq_one_letter_code
_entity_poly.pdbx_strand_id
1 'polypeptide(L)'
;MDSLKKTLCLILLLIVSGAASVRAQSGEDEETVGNDNAATQKQLTSRDPLERQRAAEELARLATTNNRKLLEGYRLQEKNQRVKLALDWALYRIGKTEALFAVVQALDSSRTAQASRYLKTLETPEPLYLFLERMNGNTQIKLLEVLAKTGDASTLERLKPYSESFDPKVAEAAQLAAREIEQRLGETPANTSTRPRQVGNGESSPQR
;
A
#
# COMPACT_ATOMS: atom_id res chain seq x y z
N MET A 1 4.56 56.83 -3.50
CA MET A 1 4.39 55.66 -2.62
C MET A 1 3.14 55.83 -1.75
N ASP A 2 1.95 56.05 -2.36
CA ASP A 2 0.72 56.35 -1.58
C ASP A 2 -0.56 55.71 -2.15
N SER A 3 -0.43 54.69 -3.00
CA SER A 3 -1.58 53.98 -3.57
C SER A 3 -1.59 52.48 -3.24
N LEU A 4 -1.01 52.11 -2.09
CA LEU A 4 -0.91 50.70 -1.64
C LEU A 4 -1.56 50.46 -0.27
N LYS A 5 -2.36 51.42 0.24
CA LYS A 5 -3.01 51.32 1.57
C LYS A 5 -4.54 51.41 1.54
N LYS A 6 -5.17 51.45 0.35
CA LYS A 6 -6.63 51.58 0.21
C LYS A 6 -7.34 50.32 -0.30
N THR A 7 -6.59 49.27 -0.62
CA THR A 7 -7.10 47.95 -1.02
C THR A 7 -7.06 46.94 0.14
N LEU A 8 -7.15 47.44 1.36
CA LEU A 8 -7.10 46.67 2.61
C LEU A 8 -8.21 47.15 3.55
N CYS A 9 -9.46 47.21 3.09
CA CYS A 9 -10.59 47.49 3.99
C CYS A 9 -11.99 47.13 3.44
N LEU A 10 -12.12 46.36 2.34
CA LEU A 10 -13.44 46.19 1.71
C LEU A 10 -13.79 44.79 1.21
N ILE A 11 -13.30 43.72 1.85
CA ILE A 11 -13.91 42.39 1.72
C ILE A 11 -13.90 41.71 3.10
N LEU A 12 -14.53 42.39 4.06
CA LEU A 12 -15.02 41.82 5.30
C LEU A 12 -16.55 41.91 5.19
N LEU A 13 -17.25 40.81 5.48
CA LEU A 13 -18.72 40.59 5.41
C LEU A 13 -19.32 40.17 4.06
N LEU A 14 -19.38 38.86 3.85
CA LEU A 14 -20.58 38.19 3.32
C LEU A 14 -20.64 36.76 3.88
N ILE A 15 -21.19 36.67 5.09
CA ILE A 15 -21.68 35.42 5.71
C ILE A 15 -23.11 35.26 5.23
N VAL A 16 -23.38 34.29 4.35
CA VAL A 16 -24.75 33.81 4.08
C VAL A 16 -24.71 32.28 3.94
N SER A 17 -25.32 31.65 4.94
CA SER A 17 -26.03 30.37 4.96
C SER A 17 -25.88 29.43 3.77
N GLY A 18 -25.09 28.38 3.97
CA GLY A 18 -25.29 27.08 3.35
C GLY A 18 -25.35 26.01 4.44
N ALA A 19 -26.54 25.78 5.00
CA ALA A 19 -26.80 24.62 5.85
C ALA A 19 -26.87 23.37 4.97
N ALA A 20 -25.70 22.84 4.58
CA ALA A 20 -25.59 21.46 4.15
C ALA A 20 -25.55 20.60 5.40
N SER A 21 -26.56 19.76 5.59
CA SER A 21 -26.63 18.75 6.65
C SER A 21 -25.36 17.89 6.63
N VAL A 22 -24.41 18.21 7.50
CA VAL A 22 -23.40 17.25 7.95
C VAL A 22 -24.15 16.22 8.77
N ARG A 23 -24.45 15.08 8.14
CA ARG A 23 -24.94 13.90 8.83
C ARG A 23 -23.79 13.42 9.71
N ALA A 24 -23.88 13.68 11.01
CA ALA A 24 -22.98 13.15 12.02
C ALA A 24 -23.09 11.61 11.98
N GLN A 25 -22.14 10.96 11.30
CA GLN A 25 -21.79 9.57 11.52
C GLN A 25 -20.65 9.57 12.54
N SER A 26 -20.98 9.77 13.81
CA SER A 26 -20.00 9.76 14.91
C SER A 26 -20.61 8.99 16.07
N GLY A 27 -20.22 7.73 16.22
CA GLY A 27 -20.61 6.92 17.38
C GLY A 27 -20.30 5.44 17.21
N GLU A 28 -20.74 4.81 16.13
CA GLU A 28 -20.76 3.33 16.04
C GLU A 28 -19.48 2.73 15.47
N ASP A 29 -18.80 3.41 14.54
CA ASP A 29 -17.59 2.90 13.89
C ASP A 29 -16.33 3.03 14.76
N GLU A 30 -16.28 4.00 15.67
CA GLU A 30 -15.08 4.25 16.49
C GLU A 30 -15.01 3.29 17.70
N GLU A 31 -16.15 2.95 18.28
CA GLU A 31 -16.24 2.01 19.41
C GLU A 31 -15.92 0.56 18.97
N THR A 32 -16.37 0.17 17.77
CA THR A 32 -16.09 -1.16 17.19
C THR A 32 -14.61 -1.32 16.84
N VAL A 33 -14.00 -0.35 16.16
CA VAL A 33 -12.55 -0.36 15.83
C VAL A 33 -11.69 -0.36 17.11
N GLY A 34 -12.11 0.38 18.15
CA GLY A 34 -11.44 0.38 19.45
C GLY A 34 -11.43 -1.00 20.12
N ASN A 35 -12.58 -1.68 20.12
CA ASN A 35 -12.72 -3.02 20.72
C ASN A 35 -11.93 -4.09 19.95
N ASP A 36 -11.98 -4.05 18.61
CA ASP A 36 -11.24 -4.98 17.75
C ASP A 36 -9.73 -4.82 17.91
N ASN A 37 -9.24 -3.57 18.04
CA ASN A 37 -7.84 -3.29 18.31
C ASN A 37 -7.40 -3.88 19.67
N ALA A 38 -8.17 -3.67 20.73
CA ALA A 38 -7.84 -4.22 22.06
C ALA A 38 -7.82 -5.76 22.08
N ALA A 39 -8.81 -6.39 21.44
CA ALA A 39 -8.85 -7.85 21.29
C ALA A 39 -7.63 -8.38 20.52
N THR A 40 -7.25 -7.71 19.44
CA THR A 40 -6.07 -8.06 18.63
C THR A 40 -4.77 -7.89 19.42
N GLN A 41 -4.62 -6.81 20.20
CA GLN A 41 -3.44 -6.58 21.04
C GLN A 41 -3.27 -7.70 22.08
N LYS A 42 -4.35 -8.19 22.67
CA LYS A 42 -4.30 -9.30 23.64
C LYS A 42 -3.70 -10.56 23.03
N GLN A 43 -3.98 -10.84 21.75
CA GLN A 43 -3.44 -12.02 21.05
C GLN A 43 -1.91 -11.98 20.87
N LEU A 44 -1.26 -10.81 20.95
CA LEU A 44 0.21 -10.72 20.95
C LEU A 44 0.86 -11.40 22.17
N THR A 45 0.11 -11.65 23.24
CA THR A 45 0.60 -12.40 24.42
C THR A 45 0.40 -13.91 24.30
N SER A 46 -0.24 -14.40 23.24
CA SER A 46 -0.55 -15.82 23.11
C SER A 46 0.70 -16.69 23.15
N ARG A 47 0.57 -17.89 23.70
CA ARG A 47 1.63 -18.91 23.65
C ARG A 47 1.85 -19.43 22.23
N ASP A 48 0.79 -19.44 21.40
CA ASP A 48 0.86 -19.88 20.02
C ASP A 48 1.49 -18.81 19.11
N PRO A 49 2.65 -19.08 18.47
CA PRO A 49 3.24 -18.15 17.52
C PRO A 49 2.33 -17.81 16.34
N LEU A 50 1.43 -18.71 15.92
CA LEU A 50 0.53 -18.43 14.80
C LEU A 50 -0.50 -17.35 15.17
N GLU A 51 -1.05 -17.40 16.38
CA GLU A 51 -1.95 -16.35 16.88
C GLU A 51 -1.23 -15.00 16.98
N ARG A 52 0.00 -14.98 17.50
CA ARG A 52 0.80 -13.74 17.58
C ARG A 52 1.13 -13.17 16.20
N GLN A 53 1.45 -14.03 15.23
CA GLN A 53 1.68 -13.59 13.84
C GLN A 53 0.42 -12.94 13.27
N ARG A 54 -0.74 -13.61 13.38
CA ARG A 54 -2.02 -13.08 12.86
C ARG A 54 -2.39 -11.77 13.52
N ALA A 55 -2.20 -11.66 14.83
CA ALA A 55 -2.40 -10.42 15.57
C ALA A 55 -1.52 -9.29 15.02
N ALA A 56 -0.23 -9.54 14.79
CA ALA A 56 0.66 -8.54 14.20
C ALA A 56 0.23 -8.15 12.77
N GLU A 57 -0.12 -9.13 11.93
CA GLU A 57 -0.64 -8.88 10.57
C GLU A 57 -1.94 -8.05 10.59
N GLU A 58 -2.83 -8.30 11.54
CA GLU A 58 -4.08 -7.57 11.69
C GLU A 58 -3.85 -6.13 12.17
N LEU A 59 -2.94 -5.93 13.13
CA LEU A 59 -2.53 -4.58 13.54
C LEU A 59 -1.86 -3.81 12.39
N ALA A 60 -1.14 -4.50 11.50
CA ALA A 60 -0.58 -3.92 10.29
C ALA A 60 -1.68 -3.45 9.32
N ARG A 61 -2.77 -4.23 9.21
CA ARG A 61 -3.94 -3.90 8.38
C ARG A 61 -4.69 -2.68 8.91
N LEU A 62 -4.90 -2.62 10.23
CA LEU A 62 -5.56 -1.50 10.91
C LEU A 62 -4.73 -0.21 10.90
N ALA A 63 -3.41 -0.33 10.79
CA ALA A 63 -2.46 0.78 10.71
C ALA A 63 -2.61 1.84 11.84
N THR A 64 -3.12 1.44 13.01
CA THR A 64 -3.33 2.36 14.14
C THR A 64 -2.01 2.78 14.77
N THR A 65 -1.65 4.06 14.64
CA THR A 65 -0.36 4.62 15.09
C THR A 65 -0.13 4.52 16.61
N ASN A 66 -1.20 4.49 17.40
CA ASN A 66 -1.14 4.33 18.87
C ASN A 66 -0.49 3.01 19.31
N ASN A 67 -0.39 2.02 18.43
CA ASN A 67 0.17 0.70 18.75
C ASN A 67 1.70 0.63 18.59
N ARG A 68 2.37 1.72 18.20
CA ARG A 68 3.79 1.70 17.86
C ARG A 68 4.67 1.20 19.00
N LYS A 69 4.59 1.83 20.17
CA LYS A 69 5.43 1.45 21.34
C LYS A 69 5.16 0.00 21.78
N LEU A 70 3.90 -0.42 21.72
CA LEU A 70 3.49 -1.79 22.05
C LEU A 70 4.19 -2.79 21.11
N LEU A 71 4.08 -2.57 19.79
CA LEU A 71 4.67 -3.44 18.78
C LEU A 71 6.20 -3.46 18.84
N GLU A 72 6.85 -2.33 19.14
CA GLU A 72 8.30 -2.28 19.37
C GLU A 72 8.73 -3.15 20.55
N GLY A 73 7.98 -3.11 21.66
CA GLY A 73 8.22 -3.95 22.83
C GLY A 73 8.10 -5.44 22.51
N TYR A 74 7.02 -5.86 21.85
CA TYR A 74 6.87 -7.25 21.41
C TYR A 74 7.95 -7.65 20.41
N ARG A 75 8.33 -6.76 19.48
CA ARG A 75 9.34 -7.04 18.46
C ARG A 75 10.72 -7.28 19.06
N LEU A 76 11.03 -6.63 20.18
CA LEU A 76 12.29 -6.81 20.91
C LEU A 76 12.34 -8.16 21.63
N GLN A 77 11.22 -8.61 22.18
CA GLN A 77 11.14 -9.83 23.00
C GLN A 77 10.90 -11.10 22.18
N GLU A 78 10.31 -10.98 20.99
CA GLU A 78 9.93 -12.11 20.17
C GLU A 78 11.15 -12.88 19.63
N LYS A 79 11.10 -14.21 19.80
CA LYS A 79 12.16 -15.15 19.38
C LYS A 79 11.81 -15.86 18.07
N ASN A 80 10.52 -16.04 17.79
CA ASN A 80 10.04 -16.68 16.58
C ASN A 80 10.18 -15.74 15.38
N GLN A 81 11.06 -16.10 14.44
CA GLN A 81 11.40 -15.24 13.29
C GLN A 81 10.19 -14.92 12.39
N ARG A 82 9.20 -15.82 12.31
CA ARG A 82 7.97 -15.59 11.52
C ARG A 82 7.13 -14.48 12.14
N VAL A 83 7.02 -14.47 13.47
CA VAL A 83 6.30 -13.45 14.22
C VAL A 83 7.10 -12.13 14.21
N LYS A 84 8.42 -12.18 14.38
CA LYS A 84 9.29 -10.99 14.25
C LYS A 84 9.09 -10.26 12.92
N LEU A 85 9.06 -11.01 11.82
CA LEU A 85 8.83 -10.43 10.49
C LEU A 85 7.43 -9.82 10.35
N ALA A 86 6.39 -10.42 10.94
CA ALA A 86 5.05 -9.85 10.98
C ALA A 86 4.99 -8.55 11.82
N LEU A 87 5.73 -8.51 12.93
CA LEU A 87 5.86 -7.31 13.76
C LEU A 87 6.64 -6.20 13.03
N ASP A 88 7.71 -6.52 12.29
CA ASP A 88 8.42 -5.55 11.44
C ASP A 88 7.49 -4.98 10.35
N TRP A 89 6.67 -5.83 9.74
CA TRP A 89 5.65 -5.38 8.79
C TRP A 89 4.60 -4.47 9.42
N ALA A 90 4.10 -4.81 10.61
CA ALA A 90 3.16 -3.98 11.35
C ALA A 90 3.76 -2.61 11.70
N LEU A 91 5.00 -2.60 12.19
CA LEU A 91 5.75 -1.39 12.49
C LEU A 91 5.90 -0.49 11.25
N TYR A 92 6.24 -1.08 10.11
CA TYR A 92 6.29 -0.33 8.85
C TYR A 92 4.92 0.30 8.51
N ARG A 93 3.84 -0.49 8.56
CA ARG A 93 2.48 -0.02 8.22
C ARG A 93 1.96 1.10 9.11
N ILE A 94 2.42 1.20 10.36
CA ILE A 94 2.09 2.31 11.29
C ILE A 94 3.12 3.46 11.24
N GLY A 95 3.99 3.49 10.22
CA GLY A 95 4.88 4.60 9.90
C GLY A 95 6.29 4.52 10.49
N LYS A 96 6.77 3.34 10.91
CA LYS A 96 8.19 3.11 11.24
C LYS A 96 8.93 2.64 9.98
N THR A 97 9.30 3.59 9.12
CA THR A 97 9.76 3.30 7.75
C THR A 97 11.00 2.41 7.70
N GLU A 98 11.90 2.52 8.68
CA GLU A 98 13.10 1.70 8.80
C GLU A 98 12.81 0.22 9.03
N ALA A 99 11.62 -0.13 9.54
CA ALA A 99 11.22 -1.53 9.74
C ALA A 99 11.05 -2.28 8.40
N LEU A 100 10.83 -1.55 7.30
CA LEU A 100 10.74 -2.14 5.95
C LEU A 100 12.05 -2.84 5.55
N PHE A 101 13.20 -2.37 6.04
CA PHE A 101 14.49 -2.99 5.75
C PHE A 101 14.53 -4.47 6.16
N ALA A 102 14.01 -4.80 7.35
CA ALA A 102 13.97 -6.18 7.82
C ALA A 102 13.06 -7.05 6.93
N VAL A 103 11.98 -6.47 6.40
CA VAL A 103 11.06 -7.17 5.50
C VAL A 103 11.71 -7.44 4.14
N VAL A 104 12.40 -6.46 3.58
CA VAL A 104 13.13 -6.63 2.31
C VAL A 104 14.29 -7.60 2.46
N GLN A 105 15.07 -7.51 3.54
CA GLN A 105 16.17 -8.45 3.81
C GLN A 105 15.67 -9.90 3.94
N ALA A 106 14.47 -10.10 4.48
CA ALA A 106 13.87 -11.43 4.60
C ALA A 106 13.51 -12.08 3.25
N LEU A 107 13.56 -11.34 2.13
CA LEU A 107 13.47 -11.93 0.78
C LEU A 107 14.59 -12.95 0.55
N ASP A 108 15.78 -12.79 1.13
CA ASP A 108 16.86 -13.78 1.02
C ASP A 108 16.98 -14.68 2.24
N SER A 109 15.84 -15.16 2.72
CA SER A 109 15.80 -16.04 3.89
C SER A 109 14.78 -17.17 3.70
N SER A 110 14.69 -18.07 4.67
CA SER A 110 13.60 -19.06 4.73
C SER A 110 12.20 -18.43 4.78
N ARG A 111 12.11 -17.11 5.05
CA ARG A 111 10.85 -16.34 5.11
C ARG A 111 10.52 -15.62 3.79
N THR A 112 11.23 -15.92 2.70
CA THR A 112 11.01 -15.30 1.37
C THR A 112 9.53 -15.15 1.03
N ALA A 113 8.74 -16.23 1.10
CA ALA A 113 7.32 -16.22 0.74
C ALA A 113 6.46 -15.29 1.63
N GLN A 114 6.81 -15.14 2.91
CA GLN A 114 6.12 -14.24 3.83
C GLN A 114 6.48 -12.78 3.51
N ALA A 115 7.76 -12.49 3.32
CA ALA A 115 8.23 -11.16 2.94
C ALA A 115 7.62 -10.72 1.60
N SER A 116 7.70 -11.56 0.57
CA SER A 116 7.11 -11.26 -0.74
C SER A 116 5.60 -11.01 -0.65
N ARG A 117 4.87 -11.75 0.19
CA ARG A 117 3.43 -11.50 0.40
C ARG A 117 3.20 -10.11 0.97
N TYR A 118 3.96 -9.71 1.98
CA TYR A 118 3.82 -8.38 2.58
C TYR A 118 4.14 -7.26 1.59
N LEU A 119 5.30 -7.34 0.93
CA LEU A 119 5.70 -6.29 -0.02
C LEU A 119 4.75 -6.18 -1.21
N LYS A 120 4.08 -7.27 -1.61
CA LYS A 120 3.04 -7.26 -2.65
C LYS A 120 1.74 -6.57 -2.25
N THR A 121 1.55 -6.27 -0.96
CA THR A 121 0.38 -5.53 -0.44
C THR A 121 0.64 -4.03 -0.27
N LEU A 122 1.81 -3.55 -0.70
CA LEU A 122 2.08 -2.11 -0.74
C LEU A 122 1.15 -1.43 -1.75
N GLU A 123 0.66 -0.25 -1.37
CA GLU A 123 -0.19 0.57 -2.24
C GLU A 123 0.59 1.12 -3.43
N THR A 124 1.86 1.49 -3.20
CA THR A 124 2.77 1.97 -4.26
C THR A 124 4.11 1.24 -4.19
N PRO A 125 4.81 1.06 -5.33
CA PRO A 125 6.14 0.44 -5.36
C PRO A 125 7.25 1.36 -4.83
N GLU A 126 6.99 2.65 -4.61
CA GLU A 126 7.99 3.67 -4.33
C GLU A 126 8.90 3.38 -3.14
N PRO A 127 8.41 2.85 -2.00
CA PRO A 127 9.27 2.51 -0.87
C PRO A 127 10.35 1.47 -1.22
N LEU A 128 10.12 0.66 -2.27
CA LEU A 128 11.02 -0.42 -2.66
C LEU A 128 12.24 0.07 -3.46
N TYR A 129 12.16 1.23 -4.11
CA TYR A 129 13.22 1.72 -5.00
C TYR A 129 14.54 1.98 -4.27
N LEU A 130 14.48 2.52 -3.05
CA LEU A 130 15.66 2.74 -2.21
C LEU A 130 16.41 1.43 -1.90
N PHE A 131 15.69 0.31 -1.84
CA PHE A 131 16.31 -1.00 -1.60
C PHE A 131 16.86 -1.61 -2.88
N LEU A 132 16.26 -1.32 -4.04
CA LEU A 132 16.74 -1.83 -5.31
C LEU A 132 18.16 -1.31 -5.64
N GLU A 133 18.46 -0.08 -5.23
CA GLU A 133 19.78 0.55 -5.36
C GLU A 133 20.82 0.02 -4.35
N ARG A 134 20.37 -0.41 -3.16
CA ARG A 134 21.26 -0.76 -2.03
C ARG A 134 21.47 -2.26 -1.83
N MET A 135 20.53 -3.07 -2.30
CA MET A 135 20.58 -4.53 -2.19
C MET A 135 21.30 -5.12 -3.40
N ASN A 136 21.88 -6.31 -3.22
CA ASN A 136 22.59 -7.03 -4.26
C ASN A 136 22.23 -8.52 -4.23
N GLY A 137 22.70 -9.25 -5.24
CA GLY A 137 22.55 -10.70 -5.35
C GLY A 137 21.08 -11.15 -5.29
N ASN A 138 20.82 -12.20 -4.51
CA ASN A 138 19.50 -12.84 -4.46
C ASN A 138 18.39 -11.95 -3.90
N THR A 139 18.72 -11.05 -2.96
CA THR A 139 17.75 -10.09 -2.42
C THR A 139 17.26 -9.13 -3.51
N GLN A 140 18.18 -8.62 -4.34
CA GLN A 140 17.86 -7.72 -5.44
C GLN A 140 17.01 -8.42 -6.52
N ILE A 141 17.36 -9.65 -6.89
CA ILE A 141 16.59 -10.48 -7.84
C ILE A 141 15.14 -10.65 -7.35
N LYS A 142 14.95 -11.07 -6.10
CA LYS A 142 13.61 -11.26 -5.53
C LYS A 142 12.84 -9.95 -5.36
N LEU A 143 13.54 -8.83 -5.16
CA LEU A 143 12.92 -7.52 -5.12
C LEU A 143 12.39 -7.12 -6.52
N LEU A 144 13.14 -7.42 -7.58
CA LEU A 144 12.67 -7.27 -8.97
C LEU A 144 11.42 -8.13 -9.23
N GLU A 145 11.35 -9.36 -8.73
CA GLU A 145 10.16 -10.21 -8.82
C GLU A 145 8.93 -9.63 -8.07
N VAL A 146 9.16 -8.94 -6.95
CA VAL A 146 8.09 -8.22 -6.25
C VAL A 146 7.62 -7.04 -7.10
N LEU A 147 8.54 -6.23 -7.61
CA LEU A 147 8.26 -5.09 -8.49
C LEU A 147 7.59 -5.52 -9.81
N ALA A 148 7.87 -6.71 -10.32
CA ALA A 148 7.14 -7.28 -11.46
C ALA A 148 5.63 -7.30 -11.22
N LYS A 149 5.20 -7.54 -9.97
CA LYS A 149 3.79 -7.69 -9.58
C LYS A 149 3.16 -6.41 -9.04
N THR A 150 3.93 -5.51 -8.42
CA THR A 150 3.42 -4.26 -7.84
C THR A 150 3.78 -3.01 -8.63
N GLY A 151 4.74 -3.11 -9.55
CA GLY A 151 5.26 -1.98 -10.30
C GLY A 151 4.22 -1.36 -11.23
N ASP A 152 4.41 -0.07 -11.48
CA ASP A 152 3.62 0.76 -12.37
C ASP A 152 4.46 1.24 -13.57
N ALA A 153 3.92 2.14 -14.40
CA ALA A 153 4.64 2.67 -15.55
C ALA A 153 5.95 3.40 -15.15
N SER A 154 5.99 4.03 -13.98
CA SER A 154 7.21 4.69 -13.47
C SER A 154 8.27 3.68 -13.05
N THR A 155 7.86 2.47 -12.65
CA THR A 155 8.79 1.38 -12.33
C THR A 155 9.63 0.98 -13.54
N LEU A 156 9.07 0.96 -14.76
CA LEU A 156 9.79 0.56 -15.98
C LEU A 156 11.07 1.37 -16.21
N GLU A 157 10.97 2.69 -16.09
CA GLU A 157 12.12 3.59 -16.22
C GLU A 157 13.21 3.28 -15.18
N ARG A 158 12.79 2.91 -13.97
CA ARG A 158 13.70 2.56 -12.87
C ARG A 158 14.34 1.19 -13.04
N LEU A 159 13.75 0.29 -13.83
CA LEU A 159 14.31 -1.04 -14.09
C LEU A 159 15.42 -1.04 -15.16
N LYS A 160 15.49 -0.01 -16.02
CA LYS A 160 16.44 0.06 -17.14
C LYS A 160 17.90 -0.22 -16.74
N PRO A 161 18.48 0.39 -15.69
CA PRO A 161 19.86 0.12 -15.31
C PRO A 161 20.12 -1.33 -14.92
N TYR A 162 19.09 -2.02 -14.41
CA TYR A 162 19.20 -3.41 -13.98
C TYR A 162 19.08 -4.39 -15.15
N SER A 163 18.32 -4.05 -16.19
CA SER A 163 18.24 -4.83 -17.43
C SER A 163 19.56 -4.89 -18.20
N GLU A 164 20.46 -3.93 -17.94
CA GLU A 164 21.81 -3.84 -18.51
C GLU A 164 22.90 -4.26 -17.50
N SER A 165 22.51 -4.86 -16.37
CA SER A 165 23.44 -5.31 -15.33
C SER A 165 24.46 -6.32 -15.88
N PHE A 166 25.70 -6.21 -15.39
CA PHE A 166 26.75 -7.22 -15.65
C PHE A 166 26.46 -8.57 -14.96
N ASP A 167 25.60 -8.59 -13.93
CA ASP A 167 25.10 -9.84 -13.38
C ASP A 167 23.93 -10.35 -14.26
N PRO A 168 24.11 -11.46 -14.99
CA PRO A 168 23.10 -11.95 -15.92
C PRO A 168 21.79 -12.31 -15.23
N LYS A 169 21.81 -12.74 -13.96
CA LYS A 169 20.59 -13.08 -13.22
C LYS A 169 19.79 -11.85 -12.86
N VAL A 170 20.47 -10.74 -12.54
CA VAL A 170 19.83 -9.45 -12.28
C VAL A 170 19.24 -8.89 -13.58
N ALA A 171 19.99 -8.95 -14.68
CA ALA A 171 19.52 -8.51 -15.99
C ALA A 171 18.27 -9.29 -16.45
N GLU A 172 18.30 -10.61 -16.34
CA GLU A 172 17.17 -11.48 -16.67
C GLU A 172 15.95 -11.16 -15.79
N ALA A 173 16.12 -11.05 -14.47
CA ALA A 173 15.05 -10.73 -13.54
C ALA A 173 14.43 -9.35 -13.82
N ALA A 174 15.24 -8.35 -14.15
CA ALA A 174 14.77 -7.01 -14.48
C ALA A 174 13.98 -7.00 -15.80
N GLN A 175 14.44 -7.72 -16.82
CA GLN A 175 13.72 -7.85 -18.09
C GLN A 175 12.38 -8.61 -17.91
N LEU A 176 12.36 -9.68 -17.11
CA LEU A 176 11.13 -10.38 -16.75
C LEU A 176 10.15 -9.47 -16.02
N ALA A 177 10.64 -8.68 -15.06
CA ALA A 177 9.83 -7.73 -14.32
C ALA A 177 9.23 -6.65 -15.23
N ALA A 178 10.03 -6.09 -16.15
CA ALA A 178 9.57 -5.11 -17.12
C ALA A 178 8.46 -5.67 -18.02
N ARG A 179 8.67 -6.86 -18.60
CA ARG A 179 7.66 -7.53 -19.45
C ARG A 179 6.35 -7.77 -18.71
N GLU A 180 6.41 -8.25 -17.46
CA GLU A 180 5.22 -8.47 -16.63
C GLU A 180 4.49 -7.16 -16.34
N ILE A 181 5.21 -6.08 -16.03
CA ILE A 181 4.60 -4.76 -15.82
C ILE A 181 3.91 -4.28 -17.10
N GLU A 182 4.59 -4.33 -18.25
CA GLU A 182 4.03 -3.94 -19.55
C GLU A 182 2.77 -4.75 -19.88
N GLN A 183 2.79 -6.06 -19.66
CA GLN A 183 1.63 -6.93 -19.87
C GLN A 183 0.46 -6.49 -19.00
N ARG A 184 0.66 -6.30 -17.68
CA ARG A 184 -0.40 -5.88 -16.76
C ARG A 184 -0.98 -4.51 -17.12
N LEU A 185 -0.13 -3.58 -17.56
CA LEU A 185 -0.56 -2.24 -17.99
C LEU A 185 -1.33 -2.29 -19.30
N GLY A 186 -0.94 -3.16 -20.25
CA GLY A 186 -1.65 -3.37 -21.51
C GLY A 186 -2.99 -4.11 -21.35
N GLU A 187 -3.09 -4.99 -20.35
CA GLU A 187 -4.33 -5.73 -20.03
C GLU A 187 -5.36 -4.89 -19.27
N THR A 188 -4.98 -3.75 -18.67
CA THR A 188 -5.92 -2.85 -17.99
C THR A 188 -6.73 -2.08 -19.04
N PRO A 189 -8.01 -2.44 -19.31
CA PRO A 189 -8.71 -1.85 -20.44
C PRO A 189 -9.17 -0.43 -20.10
N ALA A 190 -8.98 0.50 -21.03
CA ALA A 190 -9.53 1.86 -21.03
C ALA A 190 -11.07 1.87 -21.22
N ASN A 191 -11.81 0.98 -20.54
CA ASN A 191 -13.25 0.79 -20.74
C ASN A 191 -14.10 1.52 -19.69
N THR A 192 -14.13 2.85 -19.83
CA THR A 192 -15.29 3.67 -19.44
C THR A 192 -15.73 4.53 -20.62
N SER A 193 -15.78 3.98 -21.84
CA SER A 193 -16.51 4.60 -22.94
C SER A 193 -17.91 4.00 -23.01
N THR A 194 -18.83 4.68 -22.33
CA THR A 194 -20.27 4.74 -22.56
C THR A 194 -20.73 4.08 -23.87
N ARG A 195 -21.29 2.88 -23.77
CA ARG A 195 -22.09 2.33 -24.87
C ARG A 195 -23.42 3.09 -24.92
N PRO A 196 -23.75 3.83 -26.01
CA PRO A 196 -25.04 4.49 -26.11
C PRO A 196 -26.13 3.43 -26.12
N ARG A 197 -27.12 3.58 -25.23
CA ARG A 197 -28.32 2.76 -25.22
C ARG A 197 -29.05 3.02 -26.54
N GLN A 198 -29.03 2.06 -27.46
CA GLN A 198 -29.84 2.09 -28.67
C GLN A 198 -31.30 1.89 -28.23
N VAL A 199 -32.04 2.99 -28.11
CA VAL A 199 -33.49 3.00 -27.93
C VAL A 199 -34.12 2.45 -29.21
N GLY A 200 -34.77 1.29 -29.11
CA GLY A 200 -35.53 0.71 -30.21
C GLY A 200 -36.74 1.59 -30.53
N ASN A 201 -36.79 2.11 -31.75
CA ASN A 201 -38.00 2.68 -32.33
C ASN A 201 -39.00 1.53 -32.54
N GLY A 202 -40.10 1.55 -31.79
CA GLY A 202 -41.24 0.69 -32.03
C GLY A 202 -42.00 1.14 -33.26
N GLU A 203 -41.75 0.50 -34.40
CA GLU A 203 -42.66 0.53 -35.55
C GLU A 203 -43.88 -0.34 -35.24
N SER A 204 -44.98 0.32 -34.89
CA SER A 204 -46.31 -0.28 -34.90
C SER A 204 -46.88 -0.09 -36.31
N SER A 205 -46.86 -1.15 -37.11
CA SER A 205 -47.60 -1.21 -38.37
C SER A 205 -49.05 -1.68 -38.14
N PRO A 206 -50.06 -1.04 -38.75
CA PRO A 206 -51.46 -1.44 -38.63
C PRO A 206 -51.97 -2.15 -39.90
N GLN A 207 -52.53 -3.34 -39.79
CA GLN A 207 -53.44 -3.99 -40.77
C GLN A 207 -54.18 -5.12 -40.05
N ARG A 208 -55.47 -5.43 -40.21
CA ARG A 208 -56.62 -4.89 -40.96
C ARG A 208 -57.85 -5.54 -40.35
#